data_AF-V5XH05-F1
#
_entry.id   AF-V5XH05-F1
#
_cell.length_a   1.000
_cell.length_b   1.000
_cell.length_c   1.000
_cell.angle_alpha   90.00
_cell.angle_beta   90.00
_cell.angle_gamma   90.00
#
_symmetry.space_group_name_H-M   'P 1'
#
loop_
_entity.id
_entity.type
_entity.pdbx_description
1 polymer ?
#
loop_
_entity_poly.entity_id
_entity_poly.type
_entity_poly.pdbx_seq_one_letter_code
_entity_poly.pdbx_strand_id
1 'polypeptide(L)'
;MLMLGPVAGTGTATGDYGIGATDLCEFMEFPSRLLQVCGDSFAGQGVGYGGWYSPVALHVDPDSITGVLRVTGVSGVDTPLLADPTPPGASQLPAGVVAINRENYLLVTTTEGLRPASSRLVKADAAQGNWATVAGSQRPAGYAGGGQSQISGYYDPVPTPESERGWVYIVADNFDRTAPVTLYRVPPQHFPDRAAWQGWSTEHGWGGDPTPLWGDRIGEMSIRQIDGRTVLSYFNAGTGNMEVRVANDPTQLGSAPVTTVVFAAPWPQRPEDLPAPDDNRLAQPYGGYISPASTLDELRVFVSQWNTAPRGGTPYRVLQYAVNPLRPAERFGAG
;
A
#
# COMPACT_ATOMS: atom_id res chain seq x y z
N MET A 1 8.36 19.69 1.15
CA MET A 1 7.69 18.75 2.08
C MET A 1 6.57 19.44 2.85
N LEU A 2 5.42 18.80 2.98
CA LEU A 2 4.26 19.32 3.71
C LEU A 2 3.33 18.17 4.17
N MET A 3 3.08 18.04 5.47
CA MET A 3 1.99 17.22 6.01
C MET A 3 0.66 17.97 5.82
N LEU A 4 -0.22 17.39 5.00
CA LEU A 4 -1.55 17.94 4.70
C LEU A 4 -2.59 17.57 5.77
N GLY A 5 -2.29 16.56 6.58
CA GLY A 5 -3.06 16.17 7.77
C GLY A 5 -3.79 14.83 7.62
N PRO A 6 -4.58 14.44 8.63
CA PRO A 6 -5.39 13.22 8.61
C PRO A 6 -6.49 13.27 7.54
N VAL A 7 -6.65 12.18 6.81
CA VAL A 7 -7.64 12.03 5.72
C VAL A 7 -8.60 10.87 5.92
N ALA A 8 -8.24 9.89 6.74
CA ALA A 8 -9.11 8.77 7.11
C ALA A 8 -8.84 8.27 8.53
N GLY A 9 -9.85 7.69 9.19
CA GLY A 9 -9.77 7.12 10.52
C GLY A 9 -9.93 8.14 11.64
N THR A 10 -9.22 7.94 12.76
CA THR A 10 -9.43 8.71 13.99
C THR A 10 -9.40 10.23 13.77
N GLY A 11 -10.47 10.90 14.19
CA GLY A 11 -10.61 12.36 14.12
C GLY A 11 -10.89 12.92 12.73
N THR A 12 -11.33 12.08 11.78
CA THR A 12 -11.60 12.49 10.39
C THR A 12 -13.07 12.34 10.00
N ALA A 13 -13.44 12.90 8.85
CA ALA A 13 -14.79 12.83 8.31
C ALA A 13 -15.22 11.40 7.91
N THR A 14 -14.32 10.41 7.86
CA THR A 14 -14.72 9.02 7.59
C THR A 14 -15.65 8.46 8.67
N GLY A 15 -15.66 9.07 9.87
CA GLY A 15 -16.60 8.73 10.93
C GLY A 15 -18.07 8.92 10.52
N ASP A 16 -18.36 9.88 9.64
CA ASP A 16 -19.72 10.13 9.12
C ASP A 16 -20.23 8.97 8.25
N TYR A 17 -19.31 8.15 7.73
CA TYR A 17 -19.58 6.94 6.97
C TYR A 17 -19.47 5.66 7.82
N GLY A 18 -19.40 5.79 9.15
CA GLY A 18 -19.27 4.65 10.06
C GLY A 18 -17.86 4.06 10.14
N ILE A 19 -16.83 4.82 9.73
CA ILE A 19 -15.41 4.43 9.85
C ILE A 19 -14.68 5.46 10.72
N GLY A 20 -14.70 5.26 12.03
CA GLY A 20 -14.02 6.11 13.01
C GLY A 20 -12.53 5.85 13.16
N ALA A 21 -12.02 4.71 12.68
CA ALA A 21 -10.61 4.36 12.71
C ALA A 21 -10.27 3.38 11.58
N THR A 22 -9.12 3.55 10.92
CA THR A 22 -8.71 2.71 9.77
C THR A 22 -7.23 2.90 9.44
N ASP A 23 -6.67 2.01 8.62
CA ASP A 23 -5.30 2.06 8.13
C ASP A 23 -5.13 1.52 6.70
N LEU A 24 -3.87 1.51 6.27
CA LEU A 24 -3.38 1.11 4.95
C LEU A 24 -3.89 2.04 3.84
N CYS A 25 -5.14 1.93 3.43
CA CYS A 25 -5.81 2.78 2.45
C CYS A 25 -5.00 2.99 1.14
N GLU A 26 -4.73 1.89 0.43
CA GLU A 26 -4.05 1.89 -0.87
C GLU A 26 -5.00 2.29 -2.01
N PHE A 27 -4.53 3.11 -2.96
CA PHE A 27 -5.35 3.56 -4.08
C PHE A 27 -5.63 2.46 -5.10
N MET A 28 -6.86 2.45 -5.60
CA MET A 28 -7.31 1.57 -6.68
C MET A 28 -8.12 2.39 -7.69
N GLU A 29 -7.59 2.51 -8.90
CA GLU A 29 -8.14 3.36 -9.96
C GLU A 29 -9.06 2.57 -10.89
N PHE A 30 -10.32 2.95 -10.98
CA PHE A 30 -11.27 2.40 -11.92
C PHE A 30 -11.69 3.49 -12.92
N PRO A 31 -12.16 3.13 -14.13
CA PRO A 31 -12.63 4.11 -15.09
C PRO A 31 -13.75 5.05 -14.58
N SER A 32 -14.55 4.59 -13.62
CA SER A 32 -15.71 5.33 -13.10
C SER A 32 -15.56 5.84 -11.66
N ARG A 33 -14.56 5.36 -10.91
CA ARG A 33 -14.40 5.64 -9.48
C ARG A 33 -12.94 5.55 -9.06
N LEU A 34 -12.60 6.28 -8.01
CA LEU A 34 -11.35 6.11 -7.28
C LEU A 34 -11.66 5.55 -5.89
N LEU A 35 -10.99 4.48 -5.50
CA LEU A 35 -11.12 3.88 -4.19
C LEU A 35 -9.80 3.95 -3.43
N GLN A 36 -9.89 3.97 -2.09
CA GLN A 36 -8.82 3.54 -1.20
C GLN A 36 -9.24 2.28 -0.46
N VAL A 37 -8.53 1.16 -0.68
CA VAL A 37 -8.78 -0.08 0.06
C VAL A 37 -7.98 -0.07 1.36
N CYS A 38 -8.70 -0.10 2.46
CA CYS A 38 -8.15 0.04 3.80
C CYS A 38 -8.16 -1.30 4.54
N GLY A 39 -7.27 -1.43 5.53
CA GLY A 39 -7.12 -2.62 6.35
C GLY A 39 -8.21 -2.74 7.41
N ASP A 40 -7.79 -3.12 8.61
CA ASP A 40 -8.71 -3.21 9.74
C ASP A 40 -9.34 -1.83 9.98
N SER A 41 -10.66 -1.82 10.11
CA SER A 41 -11.44 -0.59 10.21
C SER A 41 -12.51 -0.74 11.27
N PHE A 42 -12.72 0.31 12.05
CA PHE A 42 -13.58 0.29 13.22
C PHE A 42 -14.59 1.44 13.16
N ALA A 43 -15.82 1.19 13.61
CA ALA A 43 -16.85 2.22 13.66
C ALA A 43 -16.54 3.32 14.69
N GLY A 44 -15.85 2.96 15.78
CA GLY A 44 -15.41 3.89 16.83
C GLY A 44 -14.06 4.56 16.52
N GLN A 45 -13.67 5.50 17.38
CA GLN A 45 -12.48 6.36 17.21
C GLN A 45 -11.15 5.69 17.64
N GLY A 46 -11.04 4.38 17.47
CA GLY A 46 -9.84 3.61 17.75
C GLY A 46 -10.00 2.12 17.48
N VAL A 47 -8.90 1.38 17.51
CA VAL A 47 -8.87 -0.07 17.34
C VAL A 47 -9.74 -0.77 18.39
N GLY A 48 -10.64 -1.63 17.93
CA GLY A 48 -11.52 -2.43 18.79
C GLY A 48 -12.78 -1.71 19.31
N TYR A 49 -13.02 -0.46 18.91
CA TYR A 49 -14.23 0.28 19.31
C TYR A 49 -15.32 0.19 18.24
N GLY A 50 -16.49 -0.32 18.59
CA GLY A 50 -17.63 -0.45 17.66
C GLY A 50 -17.51 -1.65 16.71
N GLY A 51 -18.23 -1.62 15.59
CA GLY A 51 -18.15 -2.66 14.56
C GLY A 51 -16.75 -2.73 13.94
N TRP A 52 -16.30 -3.94 13.59
CA TRP A 52 -15.00 -4.21 12.97
C TRP A 52 -15.20 -4.76 11.55
N TYR A 53 -14.54 -4.13 10.58
CA TYR A 53 -14.61 -4.41 9.15
C TYR A 53 -13.20 -4.60 8.59
N SER A 54 -13.00 -5.64 7.78
CA SER A 54 -11.66 -5.99 7.26
C SER A 54 -11.79 -6.81 5.97
N PRO A 55 -11.46 -6.24 4.79
CA PRO A 55 -11.16 -4.82 4.49
C PRO A 55 -12.41 -3.97 4.22
N VAL A 56 -12.22 -2.65 4.13
CA VAL A 56 -13.22 -1.69 3.57
C VAL A 56 -12.62 -0.93 2.39
N ALA A 57 -13.47 -0.31 1.57
CA ALA A 57 -13.05 0.56 0.48
C ALA A 57 -13.69 1.93 0.61
N LEU A 58 -12.89 2.96 0.90
CA LEU A 58 -13.33 4.35 0.92
C LEU A 58 -13.49 4.85 -0.53
N HIS A 59 -14.59 5.54 -0.81
CA HIS A 59 -14.83 6.17 -2.11
C HIS A 59 -14.19 7.55 -2.07
N VAL A 60 -13.33 7.84 -3.03
CA VAL A 60 -12.58 9.08 -3.10
C VAL A 60 -13.15 9.96 -4.20
N ASP A 61 -13.31 11.25 -3.90
CA ASP A 61 -13.55 12.27 -4.91
C ASP A 61 -12.28 12.46 -5.77
N PRO A 62 -12.29 12.07 -7.06
CA PRO A 62 -11.10 12.16 -7.91
C PRO A 62 -10.61 13.61 -8.07
N ASP A 63 -11.47 14.62 -7.92
CA ASP A 63 -11.07 16.03 -8.02
C ASP A 63 -10.32 16.53 -6.78
N SER A 64 -10.22 15.71 -5.73
CA SER A 64 -9.54 16.05 -4.48
C SER A 64 -8.09 15.58 -4.39
N ILE A 65 -7.64 14.70 -5.30
CA ILE A 65 -6.35 13.99 -5.17
C ILE A 65 -5.11 14.89 -5.31
N THR A 66 -5.26 16.04 -5.97
CA THR A 66 -4.23 17.09 -6.07
C THR A 66 -4.28 18.09 -4.91
N GLY A 67 -5.25 17.95 -3.99
CA GLY A 67 -5.43 18.78 -2.80
C GLY A 67 -5.53 17.92 -1.53
N VAL A 68 -6.32 18.36 -0.56
CA VAL A 68 -6.67 17.52 0.60
C VAL A 68 -7.72 16.51 0.13
N LEU A 69 -7.45 15.23 0.35
CA LEU A 69 -8.31 14.14 -0.08
C LEU A 69 -9.72 14.26 0.54
N ARG A 70 -10.76 14.06 -0.27
CA ARG A 70 -12.15 13.99 0.19
C ARG A 70 -12.71 12.59 -0.02
N VAL A 71 -13.24 12.02 1.07
CA VAL A 71 -13.98 10.76 1.06
C VAL A 71 -15.46 11.06 0.88
N THR A 72 -16.13 10.32 -0.01
CA THR A 72 -17.54 10.53 -0.38
C THR A 72 -18.44 9.35 -0.05
N GLY A 73 -17.87 8.24 0.44
CA GLY A 73 -18.60 7.02 0.76
C GLY A 73 -17.69 5.88 1.19
N VAL A 74 -18.29 4.73 1.46
CA VAL A 74 -17.59 3.49 1.83
C VAL A 74 -18.31 2.26 1.30
N SER A 75 -17.55 1.23 0.97
CA SER A 75 -18.02 -0.14 0.73
C SER A 75 -17.31 -1.10 1.70
N GLY A 76 -17.93 -2.25 2.00
CA GLY A 76 -17.36 -3.21 2.96
C GLY A 76 -17.93 -3.13 4.39
N VAL A 77 -18.88 -2.22 4.64
CA VAL A 77 -19.53 -2.04 5.96
C VAL A 77 -20.83 -2.85 6.04
N ASP A 78 -21.83 -2.51 5.23
CA ASP A 78 -23.13 -3.20 5.24
C ASP A 78 -23.09 -4.55 4.53
N THR A 79 -22.33 -4.61 3.43
CA THR A 79 -22.03 -5.82 2.67
C THR A 79 -20.52 -6.01 2.69
N PRO A 80 -20.01 -7.22 3.02
CA PRO A 80 -18.58 -7.49 3.02
C PRO A 80 -17.91 -7.10 1.69
N LEU A 81 -16.69 -6.58 1.76
CA LEU A 81 -15.97 -6.22 0.54
C LEU A 81 -15.49 -7.46 -0.22
N LEU A 82 -15.16 -8.53 0.50
CA LEU A 82 -14.68 -9.80 -0.04
C LEU A 82 -15.78 -10.86 0.02
N ALA A 83 -15.85 -11.72 -0.99
CA ALA A 83 -16.81 -12.83 -1.01
C ALA A 83 -16.51 -13.90 0.05
N ASP A 84 -15.22 -14.16 0.31
CA ASP A 84 -14.82 -15.16 1.30
C ASP A 84 -14.82 -14.54 2.71
N PRO A 85 -15.51 -15.16 3.69
CA PRO A 85 -15.60 -14.63 5.04
C PRO A 85 -14.27 -14.70 5.77
N THR A 86 -14.06 -13.76 6.68
CA THR A 86 -12.88 -13.74 7.55
C THR A 86 -12.95 -14.90 8.54
N PRO A 87 -11.91 -15.77 8.61
CA PRO A 87 -11.86 -16.83 9.60
C PRO A 87 -11.94 -16.28 11.03
N PRO A 88 -12.56 -17.01 11.99
CA PRO A 88 -12.64 -16.57 13.37
C PRO A 88 -11.26 -16.27 13.97
N GLY A 89 -11.08 -15.07 14.53
CA GLY A 89 -9.82 -14.63 15.15
C GLY A 89 -8.74 -14.15 14.18
N ALA A 90 -9.03 -14.11 12.88
CA ALA A 90 -8.12 -13.60 11.84
C ALA A 90 -8.56 -12.21 11.33
N SER A 91 -7.66 -11.53 10.61
CA SER A 91 -7.96 -10.39 9.74
C SER A 91 -7.74 -10.78 8.28
N GLN A 92 -8.44 -10.11 7.35
CA GLN A 92 -8.14 -10.19 5.92
C GLN A 92 -7.68 -8.82 5.43
N LEU A 93 -6.37 -8.67 5.24
CA LEU A 93 -5.77 -7.36 5.01
C LEU A 93 -5.39 -7.17 3.54
N PRO A 94 -5.59 -5.95 2.97
CA PRO A 94 -5.05 -5.62 1.67
C PRO A 94 -3.52 -5.64 1.76
N ALA A 95 -2.91 -6.44 0.90
CA ALA A 95 -1.48 -6.72 0.89
C ALA A 95 -0.85 -6.32 -0.46
N GLY A 96 -1.48 -5.39 -1.18
CA GLY A 96 -0.99 -4.87 -2.46
C GLY A 96 -2.06 -4.79 -3.54
N VAL A 97 -2.06 -3.70 -4.29
CA VAL A 97 -2.88 -3.51 -5.48
C VAL A 97 -2.02 -3.58 -6.74
N VAL A 98 -2.54 -4.22 -7.79
CA VAL A 98 -1.94 -4.20 -9.13
C VAL A 98 -3.03 -3.90 -10.15
N ALA A 99 -2.89 -2.78 -10.85
CA ALA A 99 -3.77 -2.37 -11.94
C ALA A 99 -3.21 -2.82 -13.29
N ILE A 100 -4.01 -3.57 -14.06
CA ILE A 100 -3.64 -4.10 -15.38
C ILE A 100 -4.81 -3.83 -16.33
N ASN A 101 -4.58 -3.03 -17.38
CA ASN A 101 -5.60 -2.74 -18.41
C ASN A 101 -6.99 -2.34 -17.86
N ARG A 102 -7.04 -1.43 -16.88
CA ARG A 102 -8.26 -0.94 -16.19
C ARG A 102 -8.93 -1.95 -15.26
N GLU A 103 -8.33 -3.11 -15.08
CA GLU A 103 -8.77 -4.07 -14.07
C GLU A 103 -7.84 -4.01 -12.86
N ASN A 104 -8.41 -4.11 -11.67
CA ASN A 104 -7.62 -4.11 -10.43
C ASN A 104 -7.64 -5.50 -9.80
N TYR A 105 -6.44 -5.97 -9.46
CA TYR A 105 -6.24 -7.13 -8.62
C TYR A 105 -5.78 -6.66 -7.25
N LEU A 106 -6.41 -7.20 -6.21
CA LEU A 106 -6.01 -7.01 -4.83
C LEU A 106 -5.39 -8.32 -4.33
N LEU A 107 -4.16 -8.27 -3.82
CA LEU A 107 -3.68 -9.35 -2.97
C LEU A 107 -4.31 -9.17 -1.58
N VAL A 108 -5.00 -10.20 -1.10
CA VAL A 108 -5.51 -10.25 0.26
C VAL A 108 -4.70 -11.28 1.02
N THR A 109 -4.20 -10.89 2.19
CA THR A 109 -3.50 -11.79 3.11
C THR A 109 -4.33 -11.99 4.37
N THR A 110 -4.64 -13.25 4.65
CA THR A 110 -5.27 -13.64 5.91
C THR A 110 -4.20 -13.73 6.97
N THR A 111 -4.38 -13.03 8.08
CA THR A 111 -3.40 -12.96 9.17
C THR A 111 -4.01 -13.31 10.51
N GLU A 112 -3.18 -13.89 11.39
CA GLU A 112 -3.47 -14.07 12.82
C GLU A 112 -2.42 -13.30 13.62
N GLY A 113 -2.82 -12.21 14.29
CA GLY A 113 -1.88 -11.33 14.98
C GLY A 113 -0.78 -10.80 14.05
N LEU A 114 -1.17 -10.39 12.84
CA LEU A 114 -0.30 -9.92 11.75
C LEU A 114 0.65 -10.96 11.14
N ARG A 115 0.62 -12.21 11.60
CA ARG A 115 1.37 -13.31 10.97
C ARG A 115 0.59 -13.85 9.79
N PRO A 116 1.18 -13.95 8.58
CA PRO A 116 0.47 -14.45 7.41
C PRO A 116 0.15 -15.94 7.58
N ALA A 117 -1.09 -16.32 7.28
CA ALA A 117 -1.54 -17.71 7.20
C ALA A 117 -1.69 -18.17 5.74
N SER A 118 -2.31 -17.32 4.91
CA SER A 118 -2.49 -17.54 3.47
C SER A 118 -2.65 -16.21 2.74
N SER A 119 -2.44 -16.22 1.43
CA SER A 119 -2.71 -15.07 0.56
C SER A 119 -3.38 -15.51 -0.73
N ARG A 120 -4.20 -14.64 -1.32
CA ARG A 120 -4.90 -14.89 -2.60
C ARG A 120 -5.14 -13.60 -3.35
N LEU A 121 -5.26 -13.72 -4.68
CA LEU A 121 -5.66 -12.59 -5.51
C LEU A 121 -7.19 -12.53 -5.54
N VAL A 122 -7.71 -11.31 -5.46
CA VAL A 122 -9.12 -10.99 -5.55
C VAL A 122 -9.32 -10.03 -6.72
N LYS A 123 -10.38 -10.24 -7.49
CA LYS A 123 -10.78 -9.32 -8.57
C LYS A 123 -11.69 -8.25 -8.00
N ALA A 124 -11.22 -7.01 -7.98
CA ALA A 124 -11.99 -5.90 -7.41
C ALA A 124 -12.99 -5.32 -8.42
N ASP A 125 -14.14 -4.88 -7.92
CA ASP A 125 -15.20 -4.24 -8.68
C ASP A 125 -15.74 -3.03 -7.92
N ALA A 126 -15.50 -1.82 -8.43
CA ALA A 126 -15.90 -0.59 -7.75
C ALA A 126 -17.42 -0.39 -7.64
N ALA A 127 -18.24 -1.17 -8.34
CA ALA A 127 -19.69 -1.04 -8.32
C ALA A 127 -20.37 -1.85 -7.20
N GLN A 128 -19.68 -2.79 -6.56
CA GLN A 128 -20.30 -3.73 -5.61
C GLN A 128 -19.32 -4.25 -4.55
N GLY A 129 -19.86 -4.82 -3.46
CA GLY A 129 -19.12 -5.66 -2.52
C GLY A 129 -18.97 -7.09 -3.04
N ASN A 130 -18.59 -8.02 -2.15
CA ASN A 130 -18.38 -9.45 -2.45
C ASN A 130 -17.40 -9.72 -3.61
N TRP A 131 -16.26 -9.03 -3.60
CA TRP A 131 -15.20 -9.24 -4.59
C TRP A 131 -14.72 -10.68 -4.58
N ALA A 132 -14.66 -11.27 -5.77
CA ALA A 132 -14.42 -12.69 -5.94
C ALA A 132 -12.93 -13.02 -5.88
N THR A 133 -12.59 -14.07 -5.14
CA THR A 133 -11.28 -14.69 -5.21
C THR A 133 -11.00 -15.20 -6.62
N VAL A 134 -9.83 -14.87 -7.14
CA VAL A 134 -9.38 -15.40 -8.43
C VAL A 134 -9.06 -16.88 -8.25
N ALA A 135 -9.74 -17.73 -9.02
CA ALA A 135 -9.63 -19.18 -8.91
C ALA A 135 -8.17 -19.64 -9.01
N GLY A 136 -7.76 -20.53 -8.09
CA GLY A 136 -6.40 -21.09 -8.07
C GLY A 136 -5.30 -20.14 -7.60
N SER A 137 -5.60 -18.90 -7.18
CA SER A 137 -4.58 -17.93 -6.75
C SER A 137 -4.12 -18.06 -5.29
N GLN A 138 -4.88 -18.81 -4.47
CA GLN A 138 -4.56 -18.98 -3.06
C GLN A 138 -3.22 -19.71 -2.88
N ARG A 139 -2.41 -19.24 -1.94
CA ARG A 139 -1.15 -19.86 -1.53
C ARG A 139 -1.02 -19.87 -0.01
N PRO A 140 -0.34 -20.89 0.57
CA PRO A 140 0.00 -20.88 1.99
C PRO A 140 1.06 -19.80 2.27
N ALA A 141 1.21 -19.42 3.54
CA ALA A 141 2.20 -18.43 3.98
C ALA A 141 3.63 -18.71 3.49
N GLY A 142 4.06 -19.98 3.43
CA GLY A 142 5.41 -20.37 3.01
C GLY A 142 5.67 -20.38 1.50
N TYR A 143 4.70 -20.00 0.67
CA TYR A 143 4.89 -19.95 -0.78
C TYR A 143 6.01 -18.97 -1.18
N ALA A 144 6.80 -19.32 -2.20
CA ALA A 144 7.98 -18.57 -2.62
C ALA A 144 8.94 -18.25 -1.45
N GLY A 145 9.17 -19.24 -0.57
CA GLY A 145 10.02 -19.07 0.61
C GLY A 145 9.45 -18.11 1.67
N GLY A 146 8.16 -17.78 1.58
CA GLY A 146 7.49 -16.81 2.46
C GLY A 146 7.36 -15.42 1.85
N GLY A 147 8.14 -15.08 0.83
CA GLY A 147 8.31 -13.73 0.28
C GLY A 147 7.25 -13.27 -0.72
N GLN A 148 6.05 -13.84 -0.70
CA GLN A 148 4.92 -13.40 -1.54
C GLN A 148 3.59 -13.34 -0.78
N SER A 149 3.62 -12.87 0.47
CA SER A 149 2.40 -12.55 1.23
C SER A 149 2.09 -11.06 1.26
N GLN A 150 2.93 -10.23 0.65
CA GLN A 150 2.65 -8.84 0.36
C GLN A 150 3.35 -8.46 -0.95
N ILE A 151 2.69 -7.62 -1.75
CA ILE A 151 3.14 -7.20 -3.08
C ILE A 151 2.85 -5.71 -3.31
N SER A 152 3.46 -5.15 -4.34
CA SER A 152 2.94 -3.98 -5.06
C SER A 152 3.39 -4.09 -6.50
N GLY A 153 2.64 -3.54 -7.46
CA GLY A 153 3.01 -3.66 -8.87
C GLY A 153 2.42 -2.61 -9.78
N TYR A 154 3.07 -2.41 -10.92
CA TYR A 154 2.55 -1.59 -12.01
C TYR A 154 2.66 -2.35 -13.34
N TYR A 155 1.79 -1.99 -14.27
CA TYR A 155 1.78 -2.51 -15.62
C TYR A 155 2.42 -1.52 -16.58
N ASP A 156 3.50 -1.94 -17.24
CA ASP A 156 4.13 -1.26 -18.36
C ASP A 156 3.61 -1.87 -19.68
N PRO A 157 2.79 -1.14 -20.46
CA PRO A 157 2.22 -1.67 -21.69
C PRO A 157 3.19 -1.68 -22.88
N VAL A 158 4.45 -1.25 -22.71
CA VAL A 158 5.42 -1.20 -23.81
C VAL A 158 5.81 -2.62 -24.25
N PRO A 159 5.52 -3.03 -25.50
CA PRO A 159 5.84 -4.37 -25.97
C PRO A 159 7.35 -4.64 -25.99
N THR A 160 7.74 -5.87 -25.64
CA THR A 160 9.09 -6.39 -25.85
C THR A 160 9.04 -7.68 -26.68
N PRO A 161 10.15 -8.17 -27.25
CA PRO A 161 10.18 -9.47 -27.95
C PRO A 161 9.70 -10.65 -27.08
N GLU A 162 9.83 -10.52 -25.76
CA GLU A 162 9.47 -11.54 -24.77
C GLU A 162 8.03 -11.38 -24.24
N SER A 163 7.42 -10.20 -24.43
CA SER A 163 6.03 -9.95 -24.08
C SER A 163 5.42 -8.87 -24.98
N GLU A 164 4.63 -9.31 -25.97
CA GLU A 164 3.96 -8.44 -26.94
C GLU A 164 2.94 -7.48 -26.32
N ARG A 165 2.51 -7.75 -25.09
CA ARG A 165 1.57 -6.91 -24.31
C ARG A 165 2.27 -6.15 -23.18
N GLY A 166 3.60 -6.06 -23.21
CA GLY A 166 4.37 -5.45 -22.13
C GLY A 166 4.38 -6.30 -20.85
N TRP A 167 4.79 -5.68 -19.74
CA TRP A 167 5.13 -6.40 -18.50
C TRP A 167 4.38 -5.84 -17.31
N VAL A 168 3.96 -6.73 -16.41
CA VAL A 168 3.61 -6.34 -15.05
C VAL A 168 4.85 -6.55 -14.20
N TYR A 169 5.33 -5.50 -13.54
CA TYR A 169 6.44 -5.56 -12.60
C TYR A 169 5.88 -5.60 -11.18
N ILE A 170 6.39 -6.52 -10.36
CA ILE A 170 5.90 -6.75 -9.00
C ILE A 170 7.07 -6.77 -8.03
N VAL A 171 7.03 -5.91 -7.02
CA VAL A 171 7.85 -6.09 -5.81
C VAL A 171 7.07 -6.95 -4.82
N ALA A 172 7.74 -7.90 -4.18
CA ALA A 172 7.12 -8.80 -3.22
C ALA A 172 8.03 -9.09 -2.02
N ASP A 173 7.39 -9.24 -0.87
CA ASP A 173 7.98 -9.61 0.40
C ASP A 173 6.94 -10.37 1.25
N ASN A 174 7.00 -10.23 2.57
CA ASN A 174 6.01 -10.80 3.46
C ASN A 174 5.34 -9.80 4.39
N PHE A 175 4.08 -10.08 4.70
CA PHE A 175 3.23 -9.16 5.45
C PHE A 175 3.77 -8.84 6.86
N ASP A 176 4.52 -9.76 7.46
CA ASP A 176 5.15 -9.58 8.78
C ASP A 176 6.55 -8.94 8.72
N ARG A 177 7.00 -8.52 7.54
CA ARG A 177 8.24 -7.76 7.29
C ARG A 177 9.49 -8.51 7.76
N THR A 178 9.47 -9.85 7.71
CA THR A 178 10.59 -10.71 8.09
C THR A 178 11.46 -11.12 6.89
N ALA A 179 10.96 -10.98 5.66
CA ALA A 179 11.68 -11.24 4.43
C ALA A 179 12.13 -9.92 3.77
N PRO A 180 13.26 -9.93 3.04
CA PRO A 180 13.63 -8.81 2.20
C PRO A 180 12.75 -8.75 0.95
N VAL A 181 12.74 -7.59 0.30
CA VAL A 181 12.02 -7.40 -0.96
C VAL A 181 12.73 -8.04 -2.14
N THR A 182 11.93 -8.71 -2.98
CA THR A 182 12.34 -9.33 -4.24
C THR A 182 11.51 -8.76 -5.39
N LEU A 183 12.01 -8.91 -6.62
CA LEU A 183 11.38 -8.35 -7.81
C LEU A 183 10.98 -9.46 -8.77
N TYR A 184 9.80 -9.30 -9.38
CA TYR A 184 9.25 -10.19 -10.38
C TYR A 184 8.74 -9.41 -11.59
N ARG A 185 8.62 -10.11 -12.72
CA ARG A 185 7.81 -9.67 -13.86
C ARG A 185 6.96 -10.80 -14.41
N VAL A 186 5.86 -10.46 -15.08
CA VAL A 186 5.00 -11.44 -15.76
C VAL A 186 4.25 -10.78 -16.92
N PRO A 187 3.99 -11.47 -18.04
CA PRO A 187 3.06 -10.95 -19.04
C PRO A 187 1.67 -10.79 -18.42
N PRO A 188 0.90 -9.73 -18.76
CA PRO A 188 -0.32 -9.38 -18.05
C PRO A 188 -1.38 -10.50 -18.01
N GLN A 189 -1.49 -11.29 -19.08
CA GLN A 189 -2.45 -12.40 -19.15
C GLN A 189 -2.13 -13.56 -18.17
N HIS A 190 -0.92 -13.62 -17.64
CA HIS A 190 -0.47 -14.65 -16.70
C HIS A 190 -0.38 -14.14 -15.26
N PHE A 191 -0.64 -12.86 -15.00
CA PHE A 191 -0.55 -12.27 -13.67
C PHE A 191 -1.29 -13.05 -12.57
N PRO A 192 -2.53 -13.56 -12.78
CA PRO A 192 -3.24 -14.35 -11.77
C PRO A 192 -2.51 -15.61 -11.31
N ASP A 193 -1.66 -16.20 -12.15
CA ASP A 193 -0.86 -17.35 -11.78
C ASP A 193 0.50 -16.91 -11.25
N ARG A 194 0.60 -16.85 -9.91
CA ARG A 194 1.85 -16.48 -9.23
C ARG A 194 3.02 -17.41 -9.52
N ALA A 195 2.78 -18.65 -10.00
CA ALA A 195 3.85 -19.55 -10.39
C ALA A 195 4.49 -19.16 -11.73
N ALA A 196 3.82 -18.34 -12.54
CA ALA A 196 4.34 -17.84 -13.81
C ALA A 196 5.22 -16.58 -13.65
N TRP A 197 5.32 -16.04 -12.44
CA TRP A 197 6.09 -14.82 -12.18
C TRP A 197 7.59 -15.09 -12.29
N GLN A 198 8.27 -14.37 -13.17
CA GLN A 198 9.70 -14.50 -13.40
C GLN A 198 10.46 -13.67 -12.37
N GLY A 199 11.26 -14.32 -11.53
CA GLY A 199 12.13 -13.67 -10.56
C GLY A 199 13.26 -12.87 -11.21
N TRP A 200 13.65 -11.76 -10.59
CA TRP A 200 14.88 -11.06 -10.90
C TRP A 200 16.02 -11.57 -10.00
N SER A 201 17.09 -12.02 -10.64
CA SER A 201 18.36 -12.37 -9.99
C SER A 201 19.44 -11.37 -10.37
N THR A 202 20.22 -10.91 -9.40
CA THR A 202 21.43 -10.11 -9.64
C THR A 202 22.50 -10.87 -10.42
N GLU A 203 22.51 -12.20 -10.36
CA GLU A 203 23.48 -13.05 -11.05
C GLU A 203 22.96 -13.55 -12.42
N HIS A 204 21.69 -13.95 -12.47
CA HIS A 204 21.13 -14.63 -13.63
C HIS A 204 20.10 -13.80 -14.43
N GLY A 205 19.75 -12.60 -13.95
CA GLY A 205 18.72 -11.77 -14.56
C GLY A 205 17.31 -12.34 -14.37
N TRP A 206 16.42 -12.07 -15.33
CA TRP A 206 15.03 -12.52 -15.28
C TRP A 206 14.88 -14.03 -15.49
N GLY A 207 14.01 -14.65 -14.69
CA GLY A 207 13.76 -16.10 -14.71
C GLY A 207 14.73 -16.90 -13.82
N GLY A 208 15.69 -16.25 -13.18
CA GLY A 208 16.51 -16.85 -12.12
C GLY A 208 15.79 -16.88 -10.77
N ASP A 209 16.39 -17.59 -9.81
CA ASP A 209 15.94 -17.56 -8.42
C ASP A 209 16.03 -16.11 -7.90
N PRO A 210 14.91 -15.54 -7.40
CA PRO A 210 14.88 -14.14 -6.99
C PRO A 210 15.93 -13.84 -5.91
N THR A 211 16.73 -12.80 -6.12
CA THR A 211 17.64 -12.29 -5.09
C THR A 211 17.05 -11.04 -4.43
N PRO A 212 17.32 -10.80 -3.13
CA PRO A 212 16.92 -9.55 -2.48
C PRO A 212 17.43 -8.33 -3.23
N LEU A 213 16.57 -7.32 -3.46
CA LEU A 213 17.01 -6.06 -4.07
C LEU A 213 17.96 -5.30 -3.12
N TRP A 214 17.69 -5.35 -1.82
CA TRP A 214 18.60 -4.92 -0.75
C TRP A 214 18.23 -5.66 0.57
N GLY A 215 19.03 -5.46 1.62
CA GLY A 215 18.95 -6.27 2.85
C GLY A 215 18.02 -5.77 3.95
N ASP A 216 17.33 -4.63 3.76
CA ASP A 216 16.48 -4.09 4.83
C ASP A 216 15.17 -4.86 4.94
N ARG A 217 14.58 -4.79 6.12
CA ARG A 217 13.23 -5.29 6.40
C ARG A 217 12.24 -4.17 6.10
N ILE A 218 11.42 -4.35 5.08
CA ILE A 218 10.45 -3.33 4.66
C ILE A 218 9.03 -3.88 4.70
N GLY A 219 8.05 -3.01 4.47
CA GLY A 219 6.66 -3.40 4.29
C GLY A 219 5.80 -2.27 3.75
N GLU A 220 4.53 -2.61 3.54
CA GLU A 220 3.47 -1.76 2.98
C GLU A 220 3.94 -0.99 1.75
N MET A 221 4.50 -1.73 0.81
CA MET A 221 5.09 -1.18 -0.41
C MET A 221 4.03 -0.56 -1.33
N SER A 222 4.42 0.51 -2.01
CA SER A 222 3.65 1.11 -3.11
C SER A 222 4.61 1.46 -4.24
N ILE A 223 4.57 0.67 -5.32
CA ILE A 223 5.35 0.90 -6.54
C ILE A 223 4.46 1.47 -7.64
N ARG A 224 4.93 2.52 -8.30
CA ARG A 224 4.28 3.12 -9.46
C ARG A 224 5.30 3.50 -10.52
N GLN A 225 4.86 3.54 -11.77
CA GLN A 225 5.60 4.22 -12.83
C GLN A 225 5.13 5.68 -12.89
N ILE A 226 6.05 6.62 -12.72
CA ILE A 226 5.79 8.08 -12.75
C ILE A 226 6.83 8.71 -13.67
N ASP A 227 6.38 9.42 -14.71
CA ASP A 227 7.25 10.07 -15.70
C ASP A 227 8.31 9.11 -16.30
N GLY A 228 7.92 7.85 -16.55
CA GLY A 228 8.80 6.80 -17.07
C GLY A 228 9.82 6.27 -16.06
N ARG A 229 9.78 6.70 -14.80
CA ARG A 229 10.62 6.19 -13.70
C ARG A 229 9.86 5.21 -12.84
N THR A 230 10.56 4.22 -12.30
CA THR A 230 10.06 3.36 -11.24
C THR A 230 10.20 4.07 -9.90
N VAL A 231 9.09 4.34 -9.23
CA VAL A 231 9.04 4.97 -7.91
C VAL A 231 8.48 3.97 -6.92
N LEU A 232 9.26 3.66 -5.88
CA LEU A 232 8.87 2.75 -4.81
C LEU A 232 8.87 3.50 -3.49
N SER A 233 7.71 3.58 -2.84
CA SER A 233 7.53 4.07 -1.47
C SER A 233 7.27 2.88 -0.53
N TYR A 234 7.86 2.89 0.65
CA TYR A 234 7.75 1.77 1.60
C TYR A 234 8.03 2.21 3.04
N PHE A 235 7.54 1.40 4.00
CA PHE A 235 7.93 1.48 5.40
C PHE A 235 9.22 0.69 5.64
N ASN A 236 10.21 1.31 6.30
CA ASN A 236 11.44 0.63 6.72
C ASN A 236 11.33 0.20 8.19
N ALA A 237 11.23 -1.11 8.45
CA ALA A 237 11.05 -1.64 9.80
C ALA A 237 12.29 -1.52 10.69
N GLY A 238 13.48 -1.32 10.11
CA GLY A 238 14.72 -1.11 10.87
C GLY A 238 14.82 0.30 11.44
N THR A 239 14.39 1.31 10.70
CA THR A 239 14.47 2.72 11.09
C THR A 239 13.15 3.29 11.60
N GLY A 240 12.03 2.67 11.24
CA GLY A 240 10.68 3.18 11.46
C GLY A 240 10.27 4.28 10.46
N ASN A 241 11.08 4.56 9.45
CA ASN A 241 10.86 5.67 8.53
C ASN A 241 9.98 5.26 7.34
N MET A 242 9.41 6.27 6.68
CA MET A 242 8.88 6.14 5.32
C MET A 242 9.94 6.57 4.32
N GLU A 243 10.24 5.72 3.36
CA GLU A 243 11.34 5.89 2.42
C GLU A 243 10.86 5.74 0.97
N VAL A 244 11.53 6.45 0.07
CA VAL A 244 11.27 6.40 -1.36
C VAL A 244 12.57 6.13 -2.12
N ARG A 245 12.47 5.29 -3.14
CA ARG A 245 13.51 5.07 -4.15
C ARG A 245 12.96 5.40 -5.52
N VAL A 246 13.77 6.08 -6.33
CA VAL A 246 13.43 6.43 -7.73
C VAL A 246 14.51 5.86 -8.64
N ALA A 247 14.10 5.06 -9.62
CA ALA A 247 14.98 4.36 -10.55
C ALA A 247 14.52 4.55 -12.01
N ASN A 248 15.43 4.38 -12.97
CA ASN A 248 15.04 4.35 -14.39
C ASN A 248 14.30 3.06 -14.75
N ASP A 249 14.63 1.97 -14.07
CA ASP A 249 14.14 0.62 -14.33
C ASP A 249 13.97 -0.10 -12.98
N PRO A 250 12.97 -0.98 -12.82
CA PRO A 250 12.71 -1.66 -11.54
C PRO A 250 13.89 -2.51 -11.06
N THR A 251 14.73 -3.03 -11.97
CA THR A 251 15.94 -3.80 -11.61
C THR A 251 17.00 -2.95 -10.91
N GLN A 252 16.93 -1.62 -11.04
CA GLN A 252 17.86 -0.67 -10.42
C GLN A 252 17.42 -0.19 -9.03
N LEU A 253 16.27 -0.63 -8.53
CA LEU A 253 15.76 -0.21 -7.21
C LEU A 253 16.75 -0.52 -6.07
N GLY A 254 17.47 -1.65 -6.15
CA GLY A 254 18.45 -2.05 -5.13
C GLY A 254 19.60 -1.06 -4.94
N SER A 255 20.05 -0.41 -6.02
CA SER A 255 21.15 0.56 -6.00
C SER A 255 20.69 2.02 -6.09
N ALA A 256 19.40 2.27 -6.28
CA ALA A 256 18.84 3.61 -6.30
C ALA A 256 19.07 4.34 -4.96
N PRO A 257 19.33 5.67 -4.98
CA PRO A 257 19.39 6.47 -3.77
C PRO A 257 18.10 6.36 -2.94
N VAL A 258 18.26 6.40 -1.62
CA VAL A 258 17.13 6.38 -0.67
C VAL A 258 16.84 7.79 -0.18
N THR A 259 15.57 8.17 -0.27
CA THR A 259 15.05 9.42 0.27
C THR A 259 14.10 9.11 1.42
N THR A 260 14.44 9.51 2.64
CA THR A 260 13.47 9.49 3.75
C THR A 260 12.49 10.64 3.58
N VAL A 261 11.20 10.30 3.53
CA VAL A 261 10.12 11.27 3.30
C VAL A 261 9.25 11.55 4.52
N VAL A 262 9.16 10.59 5.44
CA VAL A 262 8.60 10.79 6.80
C VAL A 262 9.53 10.12 7.80
N PHE A 263 9.92 10.85 8.83
CA PHE A 263 10.83 10.39 9.87
C PHE A 263 10.05 9.85 11.06
N ALA A 264 10.45 8.67 11.54
CA ALA A 264 9.94 8.13 12.79
C ALA A 264 10.25 9.10 13.94
N ALA A 265 9.29 9.32 14.82
CA ALA A 265 9.46 10.13 16.01
C ALA A 265 8.82 9.47 17.24
N PRO A 266 9.23 9.86 18.46
CA PRO A 266 8.51 9.49 19.67
C PRO A 266 7.07 10.02 19.63
N TRP A 267 6.18 9.34 20.36
CA TRP A 267 4.83 9.87 20.59
C TRP A 267 4.90 11.22 21.33
N PRO A 268 4.10 12.22 20.91
CA PRO A 268 3.90 13.44 21.68
C PRO A 268 3.19 13.15 23.02
N GLN A 269 3.14 14.15 23.91
CA GLN A 269 2.46 14.02 25.20
C GLN A 269 0.97 13.64 25.04
N ARG A 270 0.29 14.23 24.05
CA ARG A 270 -1.06 13.84 23.66
C ARG A 270 -0.99 13.11 22.32
N PRO A 271 -1.35 11.82 22.23
CA PRO A 271 -1.19 11.02 21.01
C PRO A 271 -1.89 11.58 19.77
N GLU A 272 -2.94 12.38 19.94
CA GLU A 272 -3.66 13.04 18.86
C GLU A 272 -2.88 14.18 18.19
N ASP A 273 -1.92 14.78 18.92
CA ASP A 273 -1.14 15.93 18.46
C ASP A 273 -0.28 15.56 17.25
N LEU A 274 -0.21 16.49 16.30
CA LEU A 274 0.63 16.38 15.13
C LEU A 274 1.69 17.49 15.14
N PRO A 275 2.87 17.24 14.55
CA PRO A 275 3.87 18.28 14.36
C PRO A 275 3.35 19.43 13.48
N ALA A 276 4.17 20.48 13.35
CA ALA A 276 3.89 21.54 12.39
C ALA A 276 3.83 20.95 10.95
N PRO A 277 3.03 21.53 10.03
CA PRO A 277 2.90 21.00 8.67
C PRO A 277 4.23 20.84 7.91
N ASP A 278 5.25 21.63 8.20
CA ASP A 278 6.58 21.54 7.58
C ASP A 278 7.54 20.59 8.28
N ASP A 279 7.08 19.91 9.33
CA ASP A 279 7.79 18.88 10.07
C ASP A 279 7.27 17.49 9.70
N ASN A 280 7.99 16.80 8.81
CA ASN A 280 7.64 15.47 8.33
C ASN A 280 7.97 14.34 9.34
N ARG A 281 7.83 14.61 10.64
CA ARG A 281 7.95 13.59 11.69
C ARG A 281 6.59 12.98 11.99
N LEU A 282 6.58 11.68 12.30
CA LEU A 282 5.36 11.00 12.73
C LEU A 282 5.70 9.88 13.71
N ALA A 283 4.86 9.72 14.74
CA ALA A 283 5.02 8.61 15.67
C ALA A 283 4.41 7.33 15.10
N GLN A 284 5.21 6.25 15.09
CA GLN A 284 4.84 4.92 14.56
C GLN A 284 4.16 4.95 13.17
N PRO A 285 4.81 5.54 12.14
CA PRO A 285 4.26 5.54 10.79
C PRO A 285 4.41 4.15 10.15
N TYR A 286 3.56 3.84 9.20
CA TYR A 286 3.68 2.71 8.26
C TYR A 286 2.82 2.99 7.01
N GLY A 287 2.83 2.13 5.99
CA GLY A 287 2.12 2.42 4.74
C GLY A 287 2.99 3.17 3.74
N GLY A 288 2.58 4.36 3.34
CA GLY A 288 3.29 5.18 2.35
C GLY A 288 2.76 4.99 0.94
N TYR A 289 1.45 4.82 0.78
CA TYR A 289 0.83 4.54 -0.51
C TYR A 289 0.81 5.77 -1.41
N ILE A 290 1.29 5.59 -2.64
CA ILE A 290 1.45 6.69 -3.59
C ILE A 290 0.10 7.00 -4.25
N SER A 291 -0.28 8.27 -4.23
CA SER A 291 -1.46 8.78 -4.93
C SER A 291 -1.30 8.70 -6.46
N PRO A 292 -2.36 8.39 -7.21
CA PRO A 292 -2.36 8.46 -8.68
C PRO A 292 -1.93 9.80 -9.28
N ALA A 293 -2.19 10.92 -8.59
CA ALA A 293 -1.84 12.25 -9.08
C ALA A 293 -0.41 12.70 -8.73
N SER A 294 0.40 11.79 -8.19
CA SER A 294 1.77 12.11 -7.84
C SER A 294 2.65 12.35 -9.07
N THR A 295 3.61 13.25 -8.92
CA THR A 295 4.67 13.51 -9.91
C THR A 295 6.05 13.34 -9.24
N LEU A 296 7.13 13.41 -10.02
CA LEU A 296 8.48 13.42 -9.44
C LEU A 296 8.83 14.73 -8.72
N ASP A 297 8.10 15.81 -9.00
CA ASP A 297 8.26 17.08 -8.30
C ASP A 297 7.43 17.15 -7.02
N GLU A 298 6.31 16.45 -6.95
CA GLU A 298 5.44 16.35 -5.78
C GLU A 298 4.81 14.94 -5.70
N LEU A 299 5.42 14.08 -4.88
CA LEU A 299 4.89 12.78 -4.52
C LEU A 299 3.90 12.93 -3.37
N ARG A 300 2.67 12.41 -3.53
CA ARG A 300 1.67 12.40 -2.47
C ARG A 300 1.58 11.01 -1.88
N VAL A 301 1.99 10.90 -0.61
CA VAL A 301 2.03 9.61 0.11
C VAL A 301 1.03 9.60 1.25
N PHE A 302 0.39 8.45 1.45
CA PHE A 302 -0.63 8.22 2.46
C PHE A 302 -0.07 7.25 3.50
N VAL A 303 0.13 7.78 4.70
CA VAL A 303 0.89 7.14 5.78
C VAL A 303 -0.05 6.83 6.92
N SER A 304 -0.13 5.56 7.28
CA SER A 304 -0.89 5.12 8.44
C SER A 304 -0.14 5.42 9.73
N GLN A 305 -0.89 5.67 10.79
CA GLN A 305 -0.40 5.90 12.13
C GLN A 305 -1.24 5.07 13.10
N TRP A 306 -0.57 4.26 13.93
CA TRP A 306 -1.23 3.46 14.94
C TRP A 306 -0.49 3.52 16.27
N ASN A 307 -1.16 4.03 17.31
CA ASN A 307 -0.64 3.99 18.68
C ASN A 307 -0.81 2.60 19.31
N THR A 308 0.29 1.86 19.40
CA THR A 308 0.32 0.50 20.00
C THR A 308 0.82 0.49 21.45
N ALA A 309 1.00 1.65 22.08
CA ALA A 309 1.42 1.72 23.48
C ALA A 309 0.38 1.10 24.45
N PRO A 310 0.75 0.77 25.70
CA PRO A 310 -0.21 0.32 26.71
C PRO A 310 -1.34 1.34 26.91
N ARG A 311 -2.60 0.89 26.86
CA ARG A 311 -3.81 1.74 26.80
C ARG A 311 -3.93 2.61 25.53
N GLY A 312 -3.18 2.25 24.48
CA GLY A 312 -3.29 2.81 23.14
C GLY A 312 -4.49 2.26 22.38
N GLY A 313 -4.34 2.14 21.06
CA GLY A 313 -5.42 1.85 20.10
C GLY A 313 -5.95 3.10 19.41
N THR A 314 -5.49 4.29 19.80
CA THR A 314 -5.82 5.57 19.17
C THR A 314 -4.64 6.56 19.29
N PRO A 315 -4.34 7.37 18.26
CA PRO A 315 -5.00 7.38 16.95
C PRO A 315 -4.71 6.12 16.13
N TYR A 316 -5.66 5.80 15.27
CA TYR A 316 -5.57 4.79 14.22
C TYR A 316 -6.17 5.38 12.94
N ARG A 317 -5.29 5.98 12.14
CA ARG A 317 -5.64 6.92 11.07
C ARG A 317 -4.63 6.91 9.93
N VAL A 318 -5.02 7.49 8.80
CA VAL A 318 -4.16 7.73 7.65
C VAL A 318 -3.97 9.23 7.47
N LEU A 319 -2.71 9.63 7.27
CA LEU A 319 -2.28 11.01 7.04
C LEU A 319 -1.76 11.17 5.62
N GLN A 320 -2.03 12.32 5.03
CA GLN A 320 -1.54 12.69 3.71
C GLN A 320 -0.30 13.60 3.84
N TYR A 321 0.73 13.28 3.06
CA TYR A 321 1.93 14.11 2.92
C TYR A 321 2.16 14.42 1.45
N ALA A 322 2.62 15.64 1.17
CA ALA A 322 3.27 16.02 -0.08
C ALA A 322 4.78 16.06 0.16
N VAL A 323 5.56 15.26 -0.57
CA VAL A 323 7.02 15.12 -0.42
C VAL A 323 7.72 15.14 -1.77
N ASN A 324 8.95 15.65 -1.84
CA ASN A 324 9.73 15.56 -3.07
C ASN A 324 10.66 14.34 -2.95
N PRO A 325 10.52 13.32 -3.80
CA PRO A 325 11.27 12.08 -3.69
C PRO A 325 12.74 12.21 -4.10
N LEU A 326 13.12 13.32 -4.73
CA LEU A 326 14.50 13.60 -5.18
C LEU A 326 15.20 14.66 -4.33
N ARG A 327 14.44 15.53 -3.67
CA ARG A 327 14.92 16.71 -2.92
C ARG A 327 14.11 16.88 -1.64
N PRO A 328 14.32 16.03 -0.63
CA PRO A 328 13.44 15.99 0.53
C PRO A 328 13.44 17.31 1.32
N ALA A 329 14.58 18.02 1.36
CA ALA A 329 14.70 19.27 2.11
C ALA A 329 14.07 20.50 1.41
N GLU A 330 13.62 20.41 0.16
CA GLU A 330 13.09 21.57 -0.57
C GLU A 330 11.57 21.73 -0.38
N ARG A 331 11.12 22.99 -0.23
CA ARG A 331 9.70 23.35 -0.27
C ARG A 331 9.21 23.27 -1.72
N PHE A 332 7.97 22.83 -1.91
CA PHE A 332 7.28 23.07 -3.18
C PHE A 332 7.05 24.57 -3.26
N GLY A 333 7.74 25.25 -4.17
CA GLY A 333 7.46 26.65 -4.46
C GLY A 333 6.06 26.74 -5.05
N ALA A 334 5.25 27.67 -4.56
CA ALA A 334 4.04 28.07 -5.28
C ALA A 334 4.49 28.67 -6.62
N GLY A 335 4.28 27.92 -7.70
CA GLY A 335 4.28 28.44 -9.07
C GLY A 335 2.90 28.90 -9.45
#